data_AF-A0A3N5NVL3-F1
#
_entry.id   AF-A0A3N5NVL3-F1
#
_cell.length_a   1.000
_cell.length_b   1.000
_cell.length_c   1.000
_cell.angle_alpha   90.00
_cell.angle_beta   90.00
_cell.angle_gamma   90.00
#
_symmetry.space_group_name_H-M   'P 1'
#
loop_
_entity.id
_entity.type
_entity.pdbx_description
1 polymer ?
#
loop_
_entity_poly.entity_id
_entity_poly.type
_entity_poly.pdbx_seq_one_letter_code
_entity_poly.pdbx_strand_id
1 'polypeptide(L)'
;MRRSGLLAMALGAAMSAARPAIAQSNSGFELARTSVTSVREYVAAESIPTQLSPPPNVVASEAYRHLLDVMLRGSPTFRRQCLRIGSEPLLTVYINLAPPSWPTGVRAVTRFRRQPDGRLSAHIAIGAPNDAVELLAHEFEHIIEQVDGVDLAALAARPRTGVRRQMPDAFETARATRVGLRVTGELRQ
;
A
#
# COMPACT_ATOMS: atom_id res chain seq x y z
N MET A 1 73.13 -8.31 5.38
CA MET A 1 72.02 -8.00 6.32
C MET A 1 70.79 -7.70 5.47
N ARG A 2 69.87 -8.67 5.29
CA ARG A 2 68.50 -8.68 5.88
C ARG A 2 67.83 -7.30 5.75
N ARG A 3 66.75 -7.10 4.98
CA ARG A 3 65.44 -7.76 5.15
C ARG A 3 64.59 -7.75 3.88
N SER A 4 63.97 -8.90 3.64
CA SER A 4 62.80 -9.15 2.82
C SER A 4 61.57 -8.40 3.32
N GLY A 5 60.64 -8.08 2.41
CA GLY A 5 59.30 -7.61 2.74
C GLY A 5 58.38 -7.70 1.52
N LEU A 6 57.67 -8.82 1.39
CA LEU A 6 56.51 -8.97 0.50
C LEU A 6 55.44 -7.92 0.85
N LEU A 7 54.75 -7.39 -0.16
CA LEU A 7 53.36 -6.98 0.02
C LEU A 7 52.52 -7.58 -1.11
N ALA A 8 51.72 -8.58 -0.74
CA ALA A 8 50.69 -9.18 -1.56
C ALA A 8 49.36 -8.45 -1.33
N MET A 9 48.61 -8.32 -2.42
CA MET A 9 47.13 -8.29 -2.57
C MET A 9 46.25 -7.81 -1.41
N ALA A 10 45.38 -6.84 -1.73
CA ALA A 10 43.93 -7.05 -1.59
C ALA A 10 43.15 -6.06 -2.46
N LEU A 11 42.56 -6.58 -3.56
CA LEU A 11 41.37 -5.99 -4.16
C LEU A 11 40.22 -6.14 -3.15
N GLY A 12 39.85 -5.06 -2.48
CA GLY A 12 38.63 -4.97 -1.68
C GLY A 12 37.55 -4.30 -2.50
N ALA A 13 36.63 -5.10 -3.05
CA ALA A 13 35.44 -4.64 -3.74
C ALA A 13 34.65 -3.66 -2.86
N ALA A 14 34.37 -2.47 -3.40
CA ALA A 14 33.39 -1.57 -2.80
C ALA A 14 32.02 -2.25 -2.85
N MET A 15 31.56 -2.76 -1.71
CA MET A 15 30.17 -3.17 -1.53
C MET A 15 29.31 -1.91 -1.62
N SER A 16 28.82 -1.63 -2.83
CA SER A 16 27.78 -0.65 -3.06
C SER A 16 26.51 -1.17 -2.39
N ALA A 17 26.22 -0.67 -1.19
CA ALA A 17 24.96 -0.95 -0.51
C ALA A 17 23.82 -0.43 -1.40
N ALA A 18 23.07 -1.35 -2.00
CA ALA A 18 21.85 -1.05 -2.69
C ALA A 18 20.89 -0.35 -1.71
N ARG A 19 20.68 0.95 -1.92
CA ARG A 19 19.69 1.72 -1.17
C ARG A 19 18.31 1.10 -1.44
N PRO A 20 17.47 0.86 -0.42
CA PRO A 20 16.10 0.47 -0.65
C PRO A 20 15.41 1.60 -1.42
N ALA A 21 14.96 1.28 -2.64
CA ALA A 21 14.18 2.19 -3.46
C ALA A 21 12.83 2.42 -2.76
N ILE A 22 12.69 3.60 -2.15
CA ILE A 22 11.40 4.21 -1.89
C ILE A 22 11.00 4.87 -3.24
N ALA A 23 9.70 4.81 -3.58
CA ALA A 23 9.09 4.89 -4.91
C ALA A 23 9.96 5.35 -6.10
N GLN A 24 10.17 4.45 -7.07
CA GLN A 24 10.59 4.88 -8.39
C GLN A 24 9.47 5.67 -9.06
N SER A 25 9.81 6.92 -9.39
CA SER A 25 9.20 7.77 -10.40
C SER A 25 9.16 7.05 -11.75
N ASN A 26 7.96 6.84 -12.30
CA ASN A 26 7.80 6.47 -13.70
C ASN A 26 7.95 7.74 -14.56
N SER A 27 9.19 8.11 -14.90
CA SER A 27 9.45 9.00 -16.05
C SER A 27 9.85 8.14 -17.24
N GLY A 28 8.84 7.57 -17.90
CA GLY A 28 8.96 6.88 -19.18
C GLY A 28 7.79 7.29 -20.05
N PHE A 29 8.03 8.28 -20.90
CA PHE A 29 7.05 8.86 -21.81
C PHE A 29 6.83 7.87 -22.96
N GLU A 30 5.62 7.31 -23.08
CA GLU A 30 5.13 6.84 -24.38
C GLU A 30 3.64 7.19 -24.50
N LEU A 31 3.38 8.19 -25.33
CA LEU A 31 2.07 8.71 -25.71
C LEU A 31 1.26 7.63 -26.43
N ALA A 32 0.26 7.04 -25.78
CA ALA A 32 -0.86 6.46 -26.51
C ALA A 32 -2.13 6.37 -25.65
N ARG A 33 -3.11 7.18 -26.06
CA ARG A 33 -4.56 7.00 -25.91
C ARG A 33 -5.18 7.33 -24.55
N THR A 34 -5.66 8.57 -24.47
CA THR A 34 -6.92 8.93 -23.84
C THR A 34 -8.00 7.87 -24.09
N SER A 35 -8.45 7.22 -23.01
CA SER A 35 -9.76 6.58 -22.94
C SER A 35 -10.48 7.06 -21.69
N VAL A 36 -11.22 8.16 -21.85
CA VAL A 36 -12.24 8.61 -20.92
C VAL A 36 -13.48 7.75 -21.17
N THR A 37 -13.53 6.54 -20.60
CA THR A 37 -14.75 5.74 -20.34
C THR A 37 -14.34 4.35 -19.85
N SER A 38 -14.13 4.20 -18.54
CA SER A 38 -14.42 2.93 -17.88
C SER A 38 -15.53 3.21 -16.87
N VAL A 39 -16.77 3.21 -17.36
CA VAL A 39 -17.94 3.02 -16.50
C VAL A 39 -17.87 1.57 -16.04
N ARG A 40 -17.05 1.29 -15.02
CA ARG A 40 -17.14 0.05 -14.26
C ARG A 40 -18.35 0.22 -13.33
N GLU A 41 -19.36 -0.58 -13.62
CA GLU A 41 -20.63 -0.68 -12.92
C GLU A 41 -20.43 -0.54 -11.41
N TYR A 42 -20.99 0.54 -10.86
CA TYR A 42 -20.98 0.81 -9.43
C TYR A 42 -21.94 -0.20 -8.80
N VAL A 43 -21.41 -1.30 -8.24
CA VAL A 43 -22.22 -2.29 -7.53
C VAL A 43 -23.03 -1.55 -6.46
N ALA A 44 -24.35 -1.52 -6.64
CA ALA A 44 -25.29 -0.89 -5.73
C ALA A 44 -25.07 -1.44 -4.31
N ALA A 45 -25.21 -0.56 -3.31
CA ALA A 45 -24.88 -0.86 -1.92
C ALA A 45 -25.67 -2.03 -1.29
N GLU A 46 -26.74 -2.50 -1.94
CA GLU A 46 -27.73 -3.43 -1.36
C GLU A 46 -27.43 -4.91 -1.55
N SER A 47 -26.45 -5.31 -2.38
CA SER A 47 -26.17 -6.74 -2.63
C SER A 47 -24.69 -7.09 -2.61
N ILE A 48 -23.93 -6.56 -1.64
CA ILE A 48 -22.56 -7.01 -1.42
C ILE A 48 -22.65 -8.34 -0.67
N PRO A 49 -22.15 -9.46 -1.24
CA PRO A 49 -22.12 -10.73 -0.54
C PRO A 49 -21.47 -10.55 0.83
N THR A 50 -22.03 -11.21 1.84
CA THR A 50 -21.41 -11.26 3.17
C THR A 50 -20.11 -12.07 3.05
N GLN A 51 -19.04 -11.41 2.61
CA GLN A 51 -17.71 -11.97 2.60
C GLN A 51 -17.26 -12.06 4.06
N LEU A 52 -17.21 -13.30 4.58
CA LEU A 52 -16.91 -13.58 5.98
C LEU A 52 -15.42 -13.81 6.25
N SER A 53 -14.57 -13.73 5.22
CA SER A 53 -13.12 -13.94 5.34
C SER A 53 -12.35 -13.06 4.36
N PRO A 54 -11.14 -12.59 4.72
CA PRO A 54 -10.29 -11.83 3.80
C PRO A 54 -10.03 -12.62 2.50
N PRO A 55 -9.85 -11.94 1.35
CA PRO A 55 -9.53 -12.63 0.11
C PRO A 55 -8.16 -13.34 0.23
N PRO A 56 -7.91 -14.42 -0.53
CA PRO A 56 -6.72 -15.25 -0.38
C PRO A 56 -5.40 -14.52 -0.68
N ASN A 57 -5.47 -13.38 -1.39
CA ASN A 57 -4.34 -12.52 -1.65
C ASN A 57 -4.09 -11.47 -0.55
N VAL A 58 -4.82 -11.51 0.58
CA VAL A 58 -4.57 -10.71 1.78
C VAL A 58 -4.03 -11.60 2.89
N VAL A 59 -2.77 -11.39 3.25
CA VAL A 59 -2.02 -12.14 4.26
C VAL A 59 -1.77 -11.25 5.46
N ALA A 60 -2.45 -11.54 6.58
CA ALA A 60 -2.32 -10.77 7.81
C ALA A 60 -1.57 -11.53 8.90
N SER A 61 -0.73 -10.80 9.65
CA SER A 61 -0.20 -11.29 10.93
C SER A 61 -1.34 -11.58 11.91
N GLU A 62 -1.09 -12.47 12.88
CA GLU A 62 -2.09 -12.90 13.86
C GLU A 62 -2.76 -11.72 14.58
N ALA A 63 -1.99 -10.67 14.88
CA ALA A 63 -2.47 -9.45 15.53
C ALA A 63 -3.61 -8.73 14.76
N TYR A 64 -3.67 -8.87 13.43
CA TYR A 64 -4.67 -8.17 12.59
C TYR A 64 -5.79 -9.06 12.08
N ARG A 65 -5.70 -10.40 12.24
CA ARG A 65 -6.74 -11.33 11.74
C ARG A 65 -8.11 -11.04 12.34
N HIS A 66 -8.17 -10.91 13.66
CA HIS A 66 -9.43 -10.61 14.35
C HIS A 66 -10.01 -9.26 13.93
N LEU A 67 -9.16 -8.25 13.75
CA LEU A 67 -9.60 -6.92 13.32
C LEU A 67 -10.20 -6.95 11.91
N LEU A 68 -9.56 -7.65 10.97
CA LEU A 68 -10.08 -7.84 9.62
C LEU A 68 -11.45 -8.52 9.62
N ASP A 69 -11.64 -9.54 10.45
CA ASP A 69 -12.91 -10.24 10.57
C ASP A 69 -14.03 -9.33 11.11
N VAL A 70 -13.71 -8.49 12.10
CA VAL A 70 -14.64 -7.47 12.63
C VAL A 70 -15.01 -6.47 11.53
N MET A 71 -14.02 -5.95 10.80
CA MET A 71 -14.25 -5.00 9.71
C MET A 71 -15.08 -5.61 8.58
N LEU A 72 -14.81 -6.86 8.18
CA LEU A 72 -15.56 -7.57 7.14
C LEU A 72 -17.03 -7.78 7.53
N ARG A 73 -17.30 -8.12 8.79
CA ARG A 73 -18.68 -8.29 9.28
C ARG A 73 -19.41 -6.96 9.34
N GLY A 74 -18.81 -5.94 9.94
CA GLY A 74 -19.51 -4.69 10.27
C GLY A 74 -19.49 -3.62 9.18
N SER A 75 -18.56 -3.66 8.22
CA SER A 75 -18.42 -2.57 7.23
C SER A 75 -18.67 -3.03 5.79
N PRO A 76 -19.81 -2.65 5.18
CA PRO A 76 -20.04 -2.80 3.75
C PRO A 76 -18.95 -2.12 2.90
N THR A 77 -18.41 -1.00 3.37
CA THR A 77 -17.32 -0.30 2.68
C THR A 77 -16.05 -1.15 2.65
N PHE A 78 -15.66 -1.72 3.79
CA PHE A 78 -14.49 -2.59 3.85
C PHE A 78 -14.67 -3.86 3.00
N ARG A 79 -15.87 -4.46 2.98
CA ARG A 79 -16.16 -5.59 2.08
C ARG A 79 -15.92 -5.24 0.61
N ARG A 80 -16.32 -4.05 0.14
CA ARG A 80 -16.04 -3.61 -1.24
C ARG A 80 -14.53 -3.48 -1.50
N GLN A 81 -13.77 -2.98 -0.53
CA GLN A 81 -12.31 -2.90 -0.66
C GLN A 81 -11.70 -4.30 -0.79
N CYS A 82 -12.11 -5.24 0.06
CA CYS A 82 -11.67 -6.64 -0.02
C CYS A 82 -12.05 -7.32 -1.35
N LEU A 83 -13.26 -7.08 -1.87
CA LEU A 83 -13.67 -7.62 -3.17
C LEU A 83 -12.81 -7.03 -4.31
N ARG A 84 -12.56 -5.72 -4.29
CA ARG A 84 -11.71 -5.07 -5.29
C ARG A 84 -10.29 -5.62 -5.27
N ILE A 85 -9.69 -5.75 -4.09
CA ILE A 85 -8.35 -6.36 -3.91
C ILE A 85 -8.36 -7.82 -4.35
N GLY A 86 -9.37 -8.60 -3.95
CA GLY A 86 -9.50 -10.02 -4.29
C GLY A 86 -9.65 -10.29 -5.79
N SER A 87 -10.10 -9.31 -6.56
CA SER A 87 -10.20 -9.41 -8.03
C SER A 87 -8.86 -9.21 -8.77
N GLU A 88 -7.76 -8.96 -8.06
CA GLU A 88 -6.42 -8.77 -8.65
C GLU A 88 -5.49 -9.96 -8.39
N PRO A 89 -5.37 -10.91 -9.34
CA PRO A 89 -4.63 -12.15 -9.13
C PRO A 89 -3.11 -11.96 -9.02
N LEU A 90 -2.57 -10.87 -9.56
CA LEU A 90 -1.14 -10.56 -9.51
C LEU A 90 -0.74 -9.75 -8.26
N LEU A 91 -1.70 -9.34 -7.43
CA LEU A 91 -1.47 -8.62 -6.19
C LEU A 91 -1.34 -9.59 -5.00
N THR A 92 -0.46 -9.29 -4.06
CA THR A 92 -0.48 -9.88 -2.70
C THR A 92 -0.31 -8.79 -1.66
N VAL A 93 -1.22 -8.70 -0.70
CA VAL A 93 -1.21 -7.72 0.39
C VAL A 93 -0.72 -8.39 1.66
N TYR A 94 0.28 -7.80 2.31
CA TYR A 94 0.83 -8.24 3.59
C TYR A 94 0.58 -7.21 4.66
N ILE A 95 -0.06 -7.59 5.77
CA ILE A 95 -0.36 -6.70 6.89
C ILE A 95 0.47 -7.12 8.10
N ASN A 96 1.35 -6.22 8.55
CA ASN A 96 2.31 -6.49 9.62
C ASN A 96 2.29 -5.39 10.68
N LEU A 97 2.77 -5.72 11.88
CA LEU A 97 3.07 -4.71 12.89
C LEU A 97 4.27 -3.89 12.43
N ALA A 98 4.21 -2.57 12.65
CA ALA A 98 5.38 -1.72 12.50
C ALA A 98 6.53 -2.19 13.42
N PRO A 99 7.78 -2.32 12.94
CA PRO A 99 8.93 -2.53 13.81
C PRO A 99 9.07 -1.43 14.88
N PRO A 100 9.66 -1.73 16.05
CA PRO A 100 9.84 -0.75 17.13
C PRO A 100 10.66 0.49 16.74
N SER A 101 11.54 0.38 15.74
CA SER A 101 12.40 1.46 15.23
C SER A 101 11.70 2.41 14.25
N TRP A 102 10.38 2.31 14.14
CA TRP A 102 9.59 3.12 13.21
C TRP A 102 9.63 4.62 13.57
N PRO A 103 9.78 5.53 12.60
CA PRO A 103 9.79 6.97 12.85
C PRO A 103 8.55 7.47 13.62
N THR A 104 8.76 8.36 14.58
CA THR A 104 7.68 8.99 15.32
C THR A 104 6.74 9.77 14.39
N GLY A 105 5.43 9.67 14.62
CA GLY A 105 4.41 10.38 13.83
C GLY A 105 3.90 9.67 12.58
N VAL A 106 4.55 8.60 12.10
CA VAL A 106 3.99 7.76 11.03
C VAL A 106 3.12 6.68 11.66
N ARG A 107 1.82 6.73 11.36
CA ARG A 107 0.81 5.86 11.97
C ARG A 107 0.57 4.58 11.18
N ALA A 108 0.66 4.67 9.86
CA ALA A 108 0.62 3.53 8.95
C ALA A 108 1.38 3.89 7.67
N VAL A 109 1.79 2.88 6.90
CA VAL A 109 2.27 3.06 5.54
C VAL A 109 2.03 1.80 4.73
N THR A 110 1.74 1.98 3.44
CA THR A 110 1.82 0.93 2.43
C THR A 110 3.06 1.09 1.56
N ARG A 111 3.84 0.02 1.42
CA ARG A 111 4.96 -0.05 0.48
C ARG A 111 4.68 -1.04 -0.64
N PHE A 112 4.79 -0.58 -1.87
CA PHE A 112 4.62 -1.42 -3.05
C PHE A 112 5.96 -1.95 -3.54
N ARG A 113 5.99 -3.22 -3.94
CA ARG A 113 7.12 -3.83 -4.62
C ARG A 113 6.61 -4.57 -5.85
N ARG A 114 7.09 -4.16 -7.03
CA ARG A 114 6.89 -4.91 -8.27
C ARG A 114 7.99 -5.97 -8.37
N GLN A 115 7.60 -7.18 -8.74
CA GLN A 115 8.49 -8.29 -9.00
C GLN A 115 8.80 -8.37 -10.51
N PRO A 116 9.93 -8.96 -10.92
CA PRO A 116 10.29 -9.10 -12.33
C PRO A 116 9.27 -9.88 -13.17
N ASP A 117 8.47 -10.75 -12.52
CA ASP A 117 7.41 -11.54 -13.14
C ASP A 117 6.08 -10.77 -13.30
N GLY A 118 6.07 -9.47 -12.99
CA GLY A 118 4.89 -8.61 -13.08
C GLY A 118 3.99 -8.65 -11.84
N ARG A 119 4.28 -9.47 -10.83
CA ARG A 119 3.51 -9.48 -9.57
C ARG A 119 3.74 -8.19 -8.78
N LEU A 120 2.71 -7.78 -8.04
CA LEU A 120 2.74 -6.64 -7.14
C LEU A 120 2.57 -7.14 -5.70
N SER A 121 3.46 -6.76 -4.79
CA SER A 121 3.20 -6.91 -3.36
C SER A 121 2.99 -5.55 -2.70
N ALA A 122 1.98 -5.47 -1.85
CA ALA A 122 1.70 -4.31 -1.01
C ALA A 122 1.95 -4.70 0.45
N HIS A 123 2.86 -4.00 1.12
CA HIS A 123 3.21 -4.26 2.50
C HIS A 123 2.67 -3.12 3.36
N ILE A 124 1.58 -3.39 4.05
CA ILE A 124 1.01 -2.50 5.06
C ILE A 124 1.74 -2.76 6.36
N ALA A 125 2.20 -1.69 6.99
CA ALA A 125 2.55 -1.76 8.40
C ALA A 125 1.92 -0.60 9.18
N ILE A 126 1.32 -0.97 10.32
CA ILE A 126 0.55 -0.09 11.18
C ILE A 126 1.29 0.03 12.52
N GLY A 127 1.44 1.28 12.95
CA GLY A 127 2.00 1.66 14.25
C GLY A 127 1.07 1.34 15.41
N ALA A 128 1.34 1.92 16.59
CA ALA A 128 0.57 1.67 17.81
C ALA A 128 -0.96 1.75 17.59
N PRO A 129 -1.76 0.92 18.28
CA PRO A 129 -3.09 0.45 17.83
C PRO A 129 -4.22 1.49 17.80
N ASN A 130 -3.95 2.76 18.15
CA ASN A 130 -5.00 3.79 18.16
C ASN A 130 -5.46 4.06 16.72
N ASP A 131 -6.74 3.79 16.47
CA ASP A 131 -7.46 3.89 15.19
C ASP A 131 -7.01 2.89 14.10
N ALA A 132 -6.60 1.68 14.50
CA ALA A 132 -6.21 0.62 13.56
C ALA A 132 -7.28 0.31 12.48
N VAL A 133 -8.57 0.48 12.79
CA VAL A 133 -9.68 0.35 11.82
C VAL A 133 -9.57 1.38 10.70
N GLU A 134 -9.46 2.66 11.08
CA GLU A 134 -9.39 3.77 10.13
C GLU A 134 -8.15 3.61 9.25
N LEU A 135 -7.00 3.35 9.89
CA LEU A 135 -5.71 3.21 9.21
C LEU A 135 -5.72 2.01 8.26
N LEU A 136 -6.25 0.85 8.67
CA LEU A 136 -6.24 -0.32 7.79
C LEU A 136 -7.15 -0.11 6.56
N ALA A 137 -8.33 0.46 6.75
CA ALA A 137 -9.23 0.81 5.64
C ALA A 137 -8.62 1.90 4.73
N HIS A 138 -7.93 2.87 5.31
CA HIS A 138 -7.20 3.91 4.59
C HIS A 138 -6.10 3.30 3.70
N GLU A 139 -5.25 2.44 4.26
CA GLU A 139 -4.16 1.81 3.53
C GLU A 139 -4.67 0.86 2.43
N PHE A 140 -5.80 0.18 2.65
CA PHE A 140 -6.47 -0.60 1.61
C PHE A 140 -6.93 0.27 0.44
N GLU A 141 -7.38 1.50 0.71
CA GLU A 141 -7.79 2.42 -0.35
C GLU A 141 -6.59 2.87 -1.20
N HIS A 142 -5.43 3.10 -0.59
CA HIS A 142 -4.19 3.37 -1.35
C HIS A 142 -3.77 2.20 -2.24
N ILE A 143 -3.94 0.95 -1.77
CA ILE A 143 -3.72 -0.24 -2.61
C ILE A 143 -4.64 -0.23 -3.81
N ILE A 144 -5.92 0.10 -3.62
CA ILE A 144 -6.91 0.17 -4.71
C ILE A 144 -6.55 1.29 -5.69
N GLU A 145 -6.17 2.48 -5.23
CA GLU A 145 -5.71 3.58 -6.09
C GLU A 145 -4.51 3.17 -6.95
N GLN A 146 -3.55 2.45 -6.37
CA GLN A 146 -2.38 1.97 -7.09
C GLN A 146 -2.71 0.88 -8.11
N VAL A 147 -3.60 -0.05 -7.75
CA VAL A 147 -4.11 -1.09 -8.66
C VAL A 147 -4.89 -0.46 -9.83
N ASP A 148 -5.70 0.54 -9.55
CA ASP A 148 -6.51 1.25 -10.55
C ASP A 148 -5.67 2.18 -11.44
N GLY A 149 -4.35 2.25 -11.22
CA GLY A 149 -3.42 3.03 -12.04
C GLY A 149 -3.55 4.54 -11.83
N VAL A 150 -4.02 4.98 -10.65
CA VAL A 150 -4.14 6.40 -10.33
C VAL A 150 -2.74 7.03 -10.25
N ASP A 151 -2.45 8.01 -11.12
CA ASP A 151 -1.20 8.75 -11.09
C ASP A 151 -1.20 9.80 -9.96
N LEU A 152 -0.87 9.34 -8.76
CA LEU A 152 -0.82 10.18 -7.56
C LEU A 152 0.22 11.29 -7.66
N ALA A 153 1.32 11.08 -8.39
CA ALA A 153 2.35 12.09 -8.59
C ALA A 153 1.84 13.25 -9.45
N ALA A 154 1.20 12.94 -10.58
CA ALA A 154 0.58 13.95 -11.43
C ALA A 154 -0.57 14.69 -10.72
N LEU A 155 -1.37 13.98 -9.92
CA LEU A 155 -2.45 14.59 -9.15
C LEU A 155 -1.92 15.50 -8.03
N ALA A 156 -0.84 15.11 -7.34
CA ALA A 156 -0.22 15.93 -6.30
C ALA A 156 0.43 17.21 -6.84
N ALA A 157 0.84 17.23 -8.11
CA ALA A 157 1.42 18.40 -8.76
C ALA A 157 0.37 19.47 -9.13
N ARG A 158 -0.93 19.16 -8.99
CA ARG A 158 -2.03 20.04 -9.36
C ARG A 158 -2.82 20.48 -8.12
N PRO A 159 -3.27 21.75 -8.05
CA PRO A 159 -4.09 22.21 -6.94
C PRO A 159 -5.48 21.56 -6.95
N ARG A 160 -6.08 21.42 -5.77
CA ARG A 160 -7.49 20.99 -5.56
C ARG A 160 -7.84 19.59 -6.09
N THR A 161 -6.86 18.69 -6.22
CA THR A 161 -7.11 17.28 -6.56
C THR A 161 -7.47 16.40 -5.35
N GLY A 162 -7.22 16.90 -4.13
CA GLY A 162 -7.34 16.10 -2.92
C GLY A 162 -6.19 15.11 -2.71
N VAL A 163 -5.13 15.18 -3.50
CA VAL A 163 -3.90 14.39 -3.34
C VAL A 163 -2.78 15.31 -2.87
N ARG A 164 -2.05 14.90 -1.83
CA ARG A 164 -0.90 15.64 -1.30
C ARG A 164 0.29 14.71 -1.13
N ARG A 165 1.47 15.14 -1.56
CA ARG A 165 2.74 14.47 -1.25
C ARG A 165 3.10 14.73 0.22
N GLN A 166 3.26 13.68 1.01
CA GLN A 166 3.61 13.77 2.45
C GLN A 166 5.11 13.52 2.68
N MET A 167 5.70 12.61 1.92
CA MET A 167 7.15 12.35 1.84
C MET A 167 7.55 12.22 0.37
N PRO A 168 8.85 12.20 0.01
CA PRO A 168 9.28 12.08 -1.38
C PRO A 168 8.56 11.00 -2.18
N ASP A 169 8.13 9.92 -1.52
CA ASP A 169 7.50 8.76 -2.16
C ASP A 169 6.19 8.31 -1.48
N ALA A 170 5.60 9.18 -0.66
CA ALA A 170 4.35 8.89 0.04
C ALA A 170 3.30 9.96 -0.28
N PHE A 171 2.09 9.51 -0.58
CA PHE A 171 0.97 10.36 -0.93
C PHE A 171 -0.18 10.10 0.03
N GLU A 172 -0.83 11.18 0.43
CA GLU A 172 -2.09 11.17 1.18
C GLU A 172 -3.20 11.55 0.20
N THR A 173 -4.32 10.84 0.23
CA THR A 173 -5.49 11.17 -0.59
C THR A 173 -6.72 11.40 0.27
N ALA A 174 -7.48 12.45 -0.05
CA ALA A 174 -8.76 12.73 0.58
C ALA A 174 -9.78 11.60 0.39
N ARG A 175 -9.59 10.77 -0.65
CA ARG A 175 -10.35 9.56 -0.88
C ARG A 175 -10.03 8.50 0.18
N ALA A 176 -8.76 8.17 0.38
CA ALA A 176 -8.32 7.22 1.41
C ALA A 176 -8.73 7.68 2.82
N THR A 177 -8.54 8.96 3.17
CA THR A 177 -9.01 9.51 4.46
C THR A 177 -10.52 9.31 4.65
N ARG A 178 -11.32 9.67 3.64
CA ARG A 178 -12.79 9.57 3.71
C ARG A 178 -13.27 8.13 3.84
N VAL A 179 -12.64 7.21 3.11
CA VAL A 179 -12.96 5.78 3.18
C VAL A 179 -12.60 5.22 4.55
N GLY A 180 -11.41 5.52 5.08
CA GLY A 180 -11.00 5.12 6.42
C GLY A 180 -11.99 5.57 7.49
N LEU A 181 -12.37 6.86 7.48
CA LEU A 181 -13.36 7.40 8.41
C LEU A 181 -14.74 6.77 8.24
N ARG A 182 -15.15 6.47 7.01
CA ARG A 182 -16.43 5.80 6.73
C ARG A 182 -16.46 4.38 7.31
N VAL A 183 -15.41 3.59 7.14
CA VAL A 183 -15.33 2.24 7.72
C VAL A 183 -15.43 2.31 9.24
N THR A 184 -14.71 3.24 9.87
CA THR A 184 -14.81 3.48 11.32
C THR A 184 -16.24 3.85 11.75
N GLY A 185 -16.92 4.71 10.98
CA GLY A 185 -18.30 5.10 11.25
C GLY A 185 -19.31 3.95 11.10
N GLU A 186 -19.07 3.01 10.18
CA GLU A 186 -19.91 1.82 9.97
C GLU A 186 -19.80 0.81 11.13
N LEU A 187 -18.67 0.74 11.83
CA LEU A 187 -18.47 -0.16 12.97
C LEU A 187 -18.95 0.38 14.32
N ARG A 188 -19.30 1.67 14.39
CA ARG A 188 -19.77 2.32 15.63
C ARG A 188 -21.29 2.31 15.79
N GLN A 189 -22.00 1.79 14.79
CA GLN A 189 -23.47 1.68 14.75
C GLN A 189 -23.92 0.34 15.31
#